data_AF-A0A537U8S3-F1
#
_entry.id   AF-A0A537U8S3-F1
#
_cell.length_a   1.000
_cell.length_b   1.000
_cell.length_c   1.000
_cell.angle_alpha   90.00
_cell.angle_beta   90.00
_cell.angle_gamma   90.00
#
_symmetry.space_group_name_H-M   'P 1'
#
loop_
_entity.id
_entity.type
_entity.pdbx_description
1 polymer ?
#
loop_
_entity_poly.entity_id
_entity_poly.type
_entity_poly.pdbx_seq_one_letter_code
_entity_poly.pdbx_strand_id
1 'polypeptide(L)'
;MTKARKRKRVHRVVRGKPKPGHIVAHNRRRRKGEILCHNHVLHTAATADAVHGFHWFTVWAPAGWDPGREEWQVCPCGWRPELGTHYAKAGHVQWWREQIKERGSLGAVYREVRRRQRQYGDTDMG
;
A
#
# COMPACT_ATOMS: atom_id res chain seq x y z
N MET A 1 22.54 -44.15 -20.17
CA MET A 1 22.30 -44.01 -18.71
C MET A 1 22.73 -42.62 -18.25
N THR A 2 21.80 -41.69 -18.00
CA THR A 2 22.11 -40.31 -17.59
C THR A 2 21.68 -40.09 -16.13
N LYS A 3 22.65 -39.84 -15.24
CA LYS A 3 22.41 -39.62 -13.81
C LYS A 3 21.72 -38.27 -13.60
N ALA A 4 20.52 -38.30 -13.02
CA ALA A 4 19.77 -37.10 -12.64
C ALA A 4 20.53 -36.32 -11.53
N ARG A 5 20.87 -35.06 -11.80
CA ARG A 5 21.46 -34.13 -10.83
C ARG A 5 20.42 -33.81 -9.74
N LYS A 6 20.65 -34.29 -8.51
CA LYS A 6 19.93 -33.85 -7.31
C LYS A 6 20.11 -32.33 -7.13
N ARG A 7 19.05 -31.56 -7.36
CA ARG A 7 19.02 -30.12 -7.02
C ARG A 7 19.18 -29.96 -5.51
N LYS A 8 20.25 -29.29 -5.07
CA LYS A 8 20.45 -28.89 -3.68
C LYS A 8 19.27 -28.01 -3.25
N ARG A 9 18.52 -28.48 -2.26
CA ARG A 9 17.45 -27.72 -1.61
C ARG A 9 18.13 -26.56 -0.88
N VAL A 10 17.94 -25.34 -1.37
CA VAL A 10 18.48 -24.13 -0.73
C VAL A 10 17.89 -24.07 0.68
N HIS A 11 18.76 -24.09 1.70
CA HIS A 11 18.35 -23.93 3.09
C HIS A 11 17.64 -22.58 3.21
N ARG A 12 16.34 -22.61 3.50
CA ARG A 12 15.56 -21.42 3.80
C ARG A 12 16.16 -20.81 5.07
N VAL A 13 16.90 -19.73 4.92
CA VAL A 13 17.38 -18.93 6.06
C VAL A 13 16.17 -18.63 6.93
N VAL A 14 16.22 -19.07 8.18
CA VAL A 14 15.17 -18.76 9.16
C VAL A 14 15.23 -17.26 9.36
N ARG A 15 14.40 -16.50 8.63
CA ARG A 15 14.16 -15.10 8.93
C ARG A 15 13.67 -15.07 10.37
N GLY A 16 14.42 -14.42 11.25
CA GLY A 16 14.02 -14.21 12.64
C GLY A 16 12.60 -13.64 12.73
N LYS A 17 11.96 -13.77 13.90
CA LYS A 17 10.61 -13.25 14.11
C LYS A 17 10.54 -11.78 13.68
N PRO A 18 9.52 -11.37 12.89
CA PRO A 18 9.40 -9.99 12.44
C PRO A 18 9.28 -9.06 13.65
N LYS A 19 9.98 -7.91 13.59
CA LYS A 19 9.85 -6.85 14.60
C LYS A 19 8.60 -6.03 14.32
N PRO A 20 7.95 -5.45 15.35
CA PRO A 20 6.84 -4.54 15.12
C PRO A 20 7.24 -3.42 14.16
N GLY A 21 6.33 -3.01 13.27
CA GLY A 21 6.60 -1.99 12.25
C GLY A 21 7.30 -2.50 10.98
N HIS A 22 7.81 -3.74 10.95
CA HIS A 22 8.46 -4.28 9.76
C HIS A 22 7.46 -4.73 8.70
N ILE A 23 7.79 -4.47 7.44
CA ILE A 23 7.10 -5.06 6.29
C ILE A 23 7.31 -6.58 6.32
N VAL A 24 6.20 -7.33 6.36
CA VAL A 24 6.23 -8.81 6.41
C VAL A 24 5.82 -9.47 5.11
N ALA A 25 5.08 -8.76 4.25
CA ALA A 25 4.82 -9.21 2.89
C ALA A 25 4.23 -8.11 2.01
N HIS A 26 4.38 -8.30 0.71
CA HIS A 26 3.74 -7.51 -0.34
C HIS A 26 2.57 -8.30 -0.94
N ASN A 27 1.58 -7.61 -1.49
CA ASN A 27 0.58 -8.20 -2.39
C ASN A 27 -0.23 -9.37 -1.84
N ARG A 28 -0.47 -9.40 -0.53
CA ARG A 28 -1.29 -10.44 0.09
C ARG A 28 -2.20 -9.90 1.17
N ARG A 29 -3.36 -10.54 1.33
CA ARG A 29 -4.31 -10.23 2.41
C ARG A 29 -3.60 -10.27 3.77
N ARG A 30 -3.93 -9.29 4.62
CA ARG A 30 -3.41 -9.21 5.99
C ARG A 30 -3.79 -10.45 6.79
N ARG A 31 -2.88 -10.91 7.64
CA ARG A 31 -3.11 -11.96 8.65
C ARG A 31 -3.34 -11.32 10.02
N LYS A 32 -3.69 -12.16 11.01
CA LYS A 32 -3.81 -11.72 12.41
C LYS A 32 -2.48 -11.14 12.89
N GLY A 33 -2.53 -9.97 13.52
CA GLY A 33 -1.34 -9.23 13.95
C GLY A 33 -0.64 -8.46 12.83
N GLU A 34 -1.30 -8.25 11.68
CA GLU A 34 -0.78 -7.41 10.60
C GLU A 34 -1.74 -6.28 10.28
N ILE A 35 -1.19 -5.11 9.93
CA ILE A 35 -1.94 -4.03 9.30
C ILE A 35 -1.66 -4.01 7.81
N LEU A 36 -2.64 -3.54 7.04
CA LEU A 36 -2.54 -3.33 5.60
C LEU A 36 -2.02 -1.92 5.35
N CYS A 37 -0.96 -1.78 4.57
CA CYS A 37 -0.37 -0.48 4.23
C CYS A 37 -0.19 -0.31 2.73
N HIS A 38 -0.08 0.93 2.28
CA HIS A 38 0.37 1.25 0.93
C HIS A 38 1.33 2.45 0.93
N ASN A 39 2.06 2.62 -0.18
CA ASN A 39 2.99 3.72 -0.37
C ASN A 39 2.29 5.04 -0.76
N HIS A 40 3.08 6.11 -0.95
CA HIS A 40 2.60 7.48 -1.14
C HIS A 40 2.17 7.83 -2.56
N VAL A 41 2.17 6.86 -3.46
CA VAL A 41 1.75 7.08 -4.85
C VAL A 41 0.28 7.45 -4.87
N LEU A 42 -0.09 8.48 -5.64
CA LEU A 42 -1.48 8.83 -5.85
C LEU A 42 -2.16 7.73 -6.66
N HIS A 43 -3.19 7.13 -6.08
CA HIS A 43 -3.86 5.98 -6.64
C HIS A 43 -5.37 6.10 -6.47
N THR A 44 -6.09 5.37 -7.33
CA THR A 44 -7.54 5.25 -7.28
C THR A 44 -7.96 4.04 -6.47
N ALA A 45 -9.24 3.97 -6.11
CA ALA A 45 -9.80 2.79 -5.47
C ALA A 45 -9.59 1.50 -6.29
N ALA A 46 -9.38 1.61 -7.61
CA ALA A 46 -9.15 0.49 -8.53
C ALA A 46 -7.67 0.20 -8.82
N THR A 47 -6.73 0.97 -8.27
CA THR A 47 -5.31 0.80 -8.59
C THR A 47 -4.78 -0.54 -8.06
N ALA A 48 -4.29 -1.36 -8.98
CA ALA A 48 -3.60 -2.62 -8.69
C ALA A 48 -2.15 -2.38 -8.27
N ASP A 49 -1.50 -3.39 -7.71
CA ASP A 49 -0.07 -3.31 -7.38
C ASP A 49 0.80 -3.04 -8.61
N ALA A 50 1.93 -2.37 -8.40
CA ALA A 50 2.92 -1.89 -9.36
C ALA A 50 2.42 -0.82 -10.36
N VAL A 51 1.11 -0.60 -10.49
CA VAL A 51 0.54 0.43 -11.37
C VAL A 51 1.03 1.81 -10.92
N HIS A 52 1.75 2.51 -11.79
CA HIS A 52 2.41 3.79 -11.49
C HIS A 52 3.34 3.75 -10.26
N GLY A 53 3.97 2.60 -9.99
CA GLY A 53 4.82 2.40 -8.81
C GLY A 53 4.03 2.28 -7.50
N PHE A 54 2.70 2.13 -7.57
CA PHE A 54 1.88 1.86 -6.39
C PHE A 54 2.28 0.51 -5.78
N HIS A 55 2.53 0.50 -4.48
CA HIS A 55 2.86 -0.71 -3.75
C HIS A 55 2.04 -0.84 -2.49
N TRP A 56 1.45 -2.02 -2.29
CA TRP A 56 0.78 -2.36 -1.05
C TRP A 56 1.41 -3.57 -0.36
N PHE A 57 1.40 -3.51 0.96
CA PHE A 57 2.12 -4.44 1.81
C PHE A 57 1.46 -4.57 3.16
N THR A 58 1.95 -5.51 3.96
CA THR A 58 1.49 -5.76 5.31
C THR A 58 2.63 -5.51 6.28
N VAL A 59 2.32 -4.84 7.38
CA VAL A 59 3.27 -4.52 8.43
C VAL A 59 2.93 -5.34 9.67
N TRP A 60 3.95 -5.91 10.34
CA TRP A 60 3.76 -6.61 11.60
C TRP A 60 3.35 -5.62 12.69
N ALA A 61 2.17 -5.86 13.26
CA ALA A 61 1.52 -5.04 14.27
C ALA A 61 0.91 -5.97 15.34
N PRO A 62 1.74 -6.48 16.28
CA PRO A 62 1.26 -7.35 17.33
C PRO A 62 0.25 -6.61 18.25
N ALA A 63 -0.51 -7.36 19.04
CA ALA A 63 -1.47 -6.77 19.98
C ALA A 63 -0.78 -5.75 20.90
N GLY A 64 -1.39 -4.58 21.07
CA GLY A 64 -0.84 -3.47 21.87
C GLY A 64 0.19 -2.59 21.14
N TRP A 65 0.58 -2.94 19.91
CA TRP A 65 1.40 -2.04 19.08
C TRP A 65 0.52 -0.97 18.43
N ASP A 66 0.88 0.30 18.65
CA ASP A 66 0.16 1.45 18.13
C ASP A 66 0.76 1.92 16.79
N PRO A 67 0.03 1.78 15.67
CA PRO A 67 0.49 2.28 14.37
C PRO A 67 0.79 3.79 14.37
N GLY A 68 0.07 4.57 15.18
CA GLY A 68 0.20 6.03 15.23
C GLY A 68 1.55 6.51 15.76
N ARG A 69 2.17 5.75 16.68
CA ARG A 69 3.53 6.03 17.18
C ARG A 69 4.63 5.84 16.12
N GLU A 70 4.31 5.10 15.06
CA GLU A 70 5.27 4.65 14.04
C GLU A 70 4.96 5.30 12.68
N GLU A 71 4.29 6.45 12.74
CA GLU A 71 3.90 7.31 11.62
C GLU A 71 2.88 6.69 10.65
N TRP A 72 2.27 5.55 11.00
CA TRP A 72 1.22 4.93 10.21
C TRP A 72 -0.14 5.48 10.65
N GLN A 73 -0.83 6.12 9.71
CA GLN A 73 -2.18 6.63 9.96
C GLN A 73 -3.18 5.98 9.01
N VAL A 74 -4.42 5.83 9.46
CA VAL A 74 -5.51 5.36 8.61
C VAL A 74 -5.65 6.31 7.43
N CYS A 75 -5.51 5.77 6.22
CA CYS A 75 -5.58 6.59 5.01
C CYS A 75 -7.04 6.75 4.56
N PRO A 76 -7.50 7.98 4.27
CA PRO A 76 -8.87 8.22 3.83
C PRO A 76 -9.02 8.16 2.30
N CYS A 77 -8.04 7.62 1.56
CA CYS A 77 -8.10 7.57 0.10
C CYS A 77 -9.20 6.62 -0.42
N GLY A 78 -9.69 5.69 0.40
CA GLY A 78 -10.72 4.74 -0.03
C GLY A 78 -10.19 3.65 -0.96
N TRP A 79 -8.89 3.39 -0.96
CA TRP A 79 -8.31 2.27 -1.70
C TRP A 79 -8.80 0.93 -1.15
N ARG A 80 -9.30 0.09 -2.08
CA ARG A 80 -9.69 -1.32 -1.86
C ARG A 80 -10.43 -1.52 -0.53
N PRO A 81 -11.61 -0.89 -0.33
CA PRO A 81 -12.35 -0.97 0.93
C PRO A 81 -12.71 -2.41 1.32
N GLU A 82 -12.80 -3.33 0.36
CA GLU A 82 -13.06 -4.75 0.60
C GLU A 82 -11.90 -5.49 1.28
N LEU A 83 -10.69 -4.92 1.27
CA LEU A 83 -9.54 -5.42 2.04
C LEU A 83 -9.52 -4.89 3.50
N GLY A 84 -10.44 -3.97 3.83
CA GLY A 84 -10.59 -3.34 5.13
C GLY A 84 -9.73 -2.09 5.31
N THR A 85 -9.59 -1.65 6.57
CA THR A 85 -8.81 -0.47 6.94
C THR A 85 -7.35 -0.62 6.50
N HIS A 86 -6.86 0.38 5.77
CA HIS A 86 -5.48 0.47 5.34
C HIS A 86 -4.81 1.74 5.88
N TYR A 87 -3.48 1.70 5.92
CA TYR A 87 -2.62 2.72 6.51
C TYR A 87 -1.61 3.24 5.49
N ALA A 88 -1.18 4.48 5.67
CA ALA A 88 -0.08 5.08 4.92
C ALA A 88 0.73 5.98 5.86
N LYS A 89 1.92 6.46 5.44
CA LYS A 89 2.62 7.42 6.30
C LYS A 89 1.86 8.74 6.42
N ALA A 90 2.06 9.41 7.55
CA ALA A 90 1.45 10.68 7.91
C ALA A 90 1.37 11.71 6.78
N GLY A 91 2.45 11.99 6.05
CA GLY A 91 2.45 12.98 4.97
C GLY A 91 1.45 12.70 3.85
N HIS A 92 1.31 11.44 3.44
CA HIS A 92 0.31 11.04 2.44
C HIS A 92 -1.11 11.14 2.98
N VAL A 93 -1.32 10.77 4.25
CA VAL A 93 -2.62 10.91 4.91
C VAL A 93 -3.02 12.38 5.05
N GLN A 94 -2.07 13.24 5.40
CA GLN A 94 -2.28 14.69 5.49
C GLN A 94 -2.71 15.26 4.13
N TRP A 95 -1.98 14.94 3.06
CA TRP A 95 -2.35 15.38 1.71
C TRP A 95 -3.78 15.00 1.34
N TRP A 96 -4.19 13.75 1.60
CA TRP A 96 -5.57 13.33 1.33
C TRP A 96 -6.60 14.08 2.17
N ARG A 97 -6.33 14.30 3.46
CA ARG A 97 -7.24 15.07 4.33
C ARG A 97 -7.40 16.51 3.84
N GLU A 98 -6.30 17.15 3.44
CA GLU A 98 -6.30 18.50 2.88
C GLU A 98 -7.10 18.56 1.58
N GLN A 99 -6.87 17.61 0.65
CA GLN A 99 -7.62 17.56 -0.61
C GLN A 99 -9.10 17.28 -0.41
N ILE A 100 -9.46 16.38 0.52
CA ILE A 100 -10.88 16.11 0.85
C ILE A 100 -11.53 17.36 1.43
N LYS A 101 -10.83 18.08 2.32
CA LYS A 101 -11.32 19.33 2.91
C LYS A 101 -11.50 20.42 1.85
N GLU A 102 -10.49 20.64 1.01
CA GLU A 102 -10.49 21.66 -0.05
C GLU A 102 -11.63 21.43 -1.06
N ARG A 103 -11.90 20.16 -1.41
CA ARG A 103 -12.85 19.80 -2.47
C ARG A 103 -14.22 19.35 -1.95
N GLY A 104 -14.40 19.30 -0.63
CA GLY A 104 -15.64 18.93 0.05
C GLY A 104 -15.97 17.43 0.09
N SER A 105 -15.29 16.58 -0.68
CA SER A 105 -15.50 15.11 -0.63
C SER A 105 -14.39 14.32 -1.29
N LEU A 106 -14.22 13.06 -0.89
CA LEU A 106 -13.32 12.10 -1.56
C LEU A 106 -13.68 11.92 -3.04
N GLY A 107 -14.97 11.90 -3.37
CA GLY A 107 -15.45 11.81 -4.75
C GLY A 107 -15.00 13.01 -5.61
N ALA A 108 -14.99 14.22 -5.04
CA ALA A 108 -14.50 15.41 -5.72
C ALA A 108 -12.98 15.36 -5.95
N VAL A 109 -12.21 14.87 -4.98
CA VAL A 109 -10.76 14.63 -5.16
C VAL A 109 -10.53 13.65 -6.31
N TYR A 110 -11.30 12.57 -6.38
CA TYR A 110 -11.15 11.60 -7.47
C TYR A 110 -11.58 12.10 -8.84
N ARG A 111 -12.53 13.04 -8.92
CA ARG A 111 -12.85 13.71 -10.18
C ARG A 111 -11.66 14.55 -10.65
N GLU A 112 -11.02 15.26 -9.74
CA GLU A 112 -9.84 16.10 -10.03
C GLU A 112 -8.62 15.26 -10.42
N VAL A 113 -8.30 14.20 -9.67
CA VAL A 113 -7.19 13.28 -10.00
C VAL A 113 -7.37 12.71 -11.40
N ARG A 114 -8.58 12.24 -11.73
CA ARG A 114 -8.89 11.72 -13.07
C ARG A 114 -8.82 12.79 -14.16
N ARG A 115 -9.21 14.03 -13.86
CA ARG A 115 -9.08 15.17 -14.77
C ARG A 115 -7.59 15.43 -15.08
N ARG A 116 -6.74 15.50 -14.07
CA ARG A 116 -5.29 15.70 -14.23
C ARG A 116 -4.64 14.55 -15.01
N GLN A 117 -4.98 13.30 -14.67
CA GLN A 117 -4.45 12.13 -15.37
C GLN A 117 -4.76 12.15 -16.88
N ARG A 118 -5.97 12.56 -17.28
CA ARG A 118 -6.31 12.77 -18.68
C ARG A 118 -5.47 13.86 -19.34
N GLN A 119 -5.31 15.00 -18.67
CA GLN A 119 -4.50 16.11 -19.20
C GLN A 119 -3.04 15.72 -19.41
N TYR A 120 -2.43 14.99 -18.47
CA TYR A 120 -1.08 14.47 -18.65
C TYR A 120 -0.99 13.48 -19.82
N GLY A 121 -1.96 12.57 -19.96
CA GLY A 121 -2.00 11.62 -21.07
C GLY A 121 -2.15 12.29 -22.44
N ASP A 122 -2.86 13.41 -22.52
CA ASP A 122 -3.02 14.18 -23.76
C ASP A 122 -1.76 14.99 -24.13
N THR A 123 -0.92 15.33 -23.14
CA THR A 123 0.29 16.15 -23.35
C THR A 123 1.49 15.30 -23.81
N ASP A 124 1.50 13.99 -23.51
CA ASP A 124 2.55 13.04 -23.93
C ASP A 124 2.34 12.49 -25.37
N MET A 125 1.24 12.86 -26.03
CA MET A 125 0.89 12.46 -27.41
C MET A 125 0.86 13.64 -28.39
N GLY A 126 1.42 14.79 -28.01
CA GLY A 126 1.52 16.01 -28.81
C GLY A 126 2.93 16.27 -29.33
#